data_AF-A0A7Y6YI34-F1
#
_entry.id   AF-A0A7Y6YI34-F1
#
_cell.length_a   1.000
_cell.length_b   1.000
_cell.length_c   1.000
_cell.angle_alpha   90.00
_cell.angle_beta   90.00
_cell.angle_gamma   90.00
#
_symmetry.space_group_name_H-M   'P 1'
#
loop_
_entity.id
_entity.type
_entity.pdbx_description
1 polymer ?
#
loop_
_entity_poly.entity_id
_entity_poly.type
_entity_poly.pdbx_seq_one_letter_code
_entity_poly.pdbx_strand_id
1 'polypeptide(L)'
;MKKSHTFNLRGVIATLLMGVIPFLALAQSETESYPLYPSNSTPTDVEVDGTFSMNFTWTGLPSRIDVIKWQNPASTTSGSAYLRILDTDGSVLWSGYPEELGASTHGFDASTVVFETNESYTLEFDLTQVDVTVYSNSSFPWRPIDNGPIEINTTELTGMVDQPVDPDLIFPYFTLNMVYSVSLDENLLENWTPHPNPATSFITLPQLSEDYTARMIDMSGKVVLNRRVDAGQSRLALSNLHPGVYLLQFTRDNEVLRSSRVVLQ
;
A
#
# COMPACT_ATOMS: atom_id res chain seq x y z
N MET A 1 -12.52 41.92 63.92
CA MET A 1 -12.38 42.68 62.66
C MET A 1 -10.90 42.98 62.44
N LYS A 2 -10.22 42.27 61.52
CA LYS A 2 -8.83 42.55 61.11
C LYS A 2 -8.77 42.52 59.59
N LYS A 3 -8.22 43.59 59.03
CA LYS A 3 -8.08 43.87 57.59
C LYS A 3 -7.05 42.93 56.97
N SER A 4 -7.36 42.36 55.81
CA SER A 4 -6.40 41.65 54.97
C SER A 4 -6.19 42.43 53.68
N HIS A 5 -4.92 42.54 53.28
CA HIS A 5 -4.44 43.39 52.21
C HIS A 5 -4.57 42.71 50.83
N THR A 6 -5.04 43.48 49.87
CA THR A 6 -5.07 43.16 48.44
C THR A 6 -3.68 43.30 47.84
N PHE A 7 -3.22 42.28 47.10
CA PHE A 7 -2.09 42.39 46.18
C PHE A 7 -2.59 42.11 44.75
N ASN A 8 -2.51 43.13 43.90
CA ASN A 8 -2.78 43.03 42.47
C ASN A 8 -1.46 42.79 41.75
N LEU A 9 -1.28 41.61 41.15
CA LEU A 9 -0.24 41.40 40.14
C LEU A 9 -0.91 41.34 38.76
N ARG A 10 -0.83 42.47 38.04
CA ARG A 10 -1.13 42.53 36.61
C ARG A 10 0.02 41.83 35.87
N GLY A 11 -0.17 40.56 35.53
CA GLY A 11 0.72 39.82 34.63
C GLY A 11 -0.01 39.52 33.33
N VAL A 12 0.32 40.24 32.27
CA VAL A 12 -0.06 39.93 30.90
C VAL A 12 0.67 38.63 30.53
N ILE A 13 -0.05 37.51 30.49
CA ILE A 13 0.41 36.31 29.78
C ILE A 13 -0.46 36.21 28.54
N ALA A 14 -0.01 36.89 27.49
CA ALA A 14 -0.42 36.58 26.13
C ALA A 14 0.22 35.24 25.77
N THR A 15 -0.48 34.14 26.03
CA THR A 15 -0.09 32.83 25.52
C THR A 15 -0.30 32.85 24.02
N LEU A 16 0.76 33.18 23.30
CA LEU A 16 0.86 33.07 21.87
C LEU A 16 0.91 31.57 21.52
N LEU A 17 -0.25 30.93 21.48
CA LEU A 17 -0.46 29.64 20.82
C LEU A 17 -0.36 29.88 19.31
N MET A 18 0.85 30.11 18.81
CA MET A 18 1.11 29.93 17.38
C MET A 18 1.06 28.43 17.11
N GLY A 19 0.02 28.06 16.36
CA GLY A 19 -0.24 26.69 15.94
C GLY A 19 0.96 26.09 15.22
N VAL A 20 1.51 25.07 15.84
CA VAL A 20 2.08 23.95 15.08
C VAL A 20 0.90 23.02 14.86
N ILE A 21 0.18 23.22 13.76
CA ILE A 21 -0.61 22.12 13.19
C ILE A 21 0.45 21.19 12.62
N PRO A 22 0.69 19.99 13.18
CA PRO A 22 1.38 18.98 12.41
C PRO A 22 0.48 18.73 11.21
N PHE A 23 0.93 19.14 10.03
CA PHE A 23 0.47 18.51 8.80
C PHE A 23 0.90 17.04 8.95
N LEU A 24 0.02 16.22 9.54
CA LEU A 24 -0.08 14.83 9.15
C LEU A 24 -0.44 14.89 7.66
N ALA A 25 0.60 14.90 6.82
CA ALA A 25 0.45 14.37 5.49
C ALA A 25 0.05 12.92 5.72
N LEU A 26 -1.25 12.63 5.69
CA LEU A 26 -1.71 11.28 5.49
C LEU A 26 -1.03 10.88 4.18
N ALA A 27 -0.04 10.00 4.23
CA ALA A 27 0.39 9.27 3.04
C ALA A 27 -0.90 8.72 2.43
N GLN A 28 -1.35 9.33 1.34
CA GLN A 28 -2.55 8.88 0.65
C GLN A 28 -2.15 7.55 0.01
N SER A 29 -2.44 6.47 0.70
CA SER A 29 -2.42 5.15 0.08
C SER A 29 -3.48 5.17 -1.01
N GLU A 30 -3.06 5.17 -2.26
CA GLU A 30 -3.99 4.95 -3.37
C GLU A 30 -4.40 3.47 -3.33
N THR A 31 -5.69 3.24 -3.12
CA THR A 31 -6.28 1.91 -3.24
C THR A 31 -6.74 1.72 -4.67
N GLU A 32 -6.16 0.75 -5.35
CA GLU A 32 -6.58 0.35 -6.70
C GLU A 32 -7.32 -0.99 -6.65
N SER A 33 -8.38 -1.13 -7.45
CA SER A 33 -9.20 -2.35 -7.49
C SER A 33 -8.90 -3.12 -8.77
N TYR A 34 -8.47 -4.37 -8.64
CA TYR A 34 -8.14 -5.25 -9.75
C TYR A 34 -9.15 -6.39 -9.86
N PRO A 35 -10.09 -6.33 -10.81
CA PRO A 35 -10.99 -7.43 -11.06
C PRO A 35 -10.24 -8.63 -11.67
N LEU A 36 -10.39 -9.80 -11.07
CA LEU A 36 -9.84 -11.06 -11.56
C LEU A 36 -10.93 -11.87 -12.27
N TYR A 37 -11.30 -11.44 -13.49
CA TYR A 37 -12.09 -12.27 -14.41
C TYR A 37 -11.70 -12.03 -15.88
N PRO A 38 -11.90 -13.02 -16.76
CA PRO A 38 -11.64 -12.88 -18.20
C PRO A 38 -12.72 -12.01 -18.85
N SER A 39 -12.34 -10.96 -19.59
CA SER A 39 -13.27 -10.01 -20.23
C SER A 39 -14.26 -10.64 -21.23
N ASN A 40 -13.90 -11.78 -21.82
CA ASN A 40 -14.68 -12.44 -22.87
C ASN A 40 -15.40 -13.71 -22.39
N SER A 41 -15.58 -13.87 -21.08
CA SER A 41 -16.20 -15.06 -20.50
C SER A 41 -17.63 -14.78 -20.04
N THR A 42 -18.50 -15.78 -20.14
CA THR A 42 -19.87 -15.68 -19.61
C THR A 42 -19.87 -16.27 -18.19
N PRO A 43 -20.26 -15.49 -17.16
CA PRO A 43 -20.32 -16.00 -15.79
C PRO A 43 -21.36 -17.11 -15.67
N THR A 44 -21.07 -18.11 -14.85
CA THR A 44 -22.02 -19.15 -14.43
C THR A 44 -21.97 -19.27 -12.91
N ASP A 45 -23.13 -19.30 -12.26
CA ASP A 45 -23.21 -19.52 -10.81
C ASP A 45 -23.29 -21.02 -10.54
N VAL A 46 -22.42 -21.52 -9.67
CA VAL A 46 -22.31 -22.95 -9.33
C VAL A 46 -22.10 -23.14 -7.82
N GLU A 47 -22.63 -24.23 -7.28
CA GLU A 47 -22.37 -24.62 -5.89
C GLU A 47 -21.09 -25.46 -5.84
N VAL A 48 -20.14 -25.03 -4.99
CA VAL A 48 -18.84 -25.69 -4.85
C VAL A 48 -18.68 -26.27 -3.44
N ASP A 49 -18.20 -27.51 -3.40
CA ASP A 49 -17.71 -28.18 -2.19
C ASP A 49 -16.30 -28.73 -2.48
N GLY A 50 -15.27 -27.95 -2.14
CA GLY A 50 -13.89 -28.23 -2.51
C GLY A 50 -12.92 -27.08 -2.25
N THR A 51 -11.66 -27.30 -2.62
CA THR A 51 -10.61 -26.29 -2.56
C THR A 51 -10.29 -25.76 -3.95
N PHE A 52 -10.46 -24.46 -4.15
CA PHE A 52 -9.94 -23.76 -5.32
C PHE A 52 -8.54 -23.21 -5.02
N SER A 53 -7.57 -23.51 -5.89
CA SER A 53 -6.19 -23.05 -5.79
C SER A 53 -5.80 -22.23 -7.01
N MET A 54 -5.13 -21.10 -6.80
CA MET A 54 -4.62 -20.22 -7.85
C MET A 54 -3.16 -19.90 -7.59
N ASN A 55 -2.29 -20.31 -8.52
CA ASN A 55 -0.89 -19.90 -8.52
C ASN A 55 -0.71 -18.66 -9.38
N PHE A 56 -0.04 -17.65 -8.84
CA PHE A 56 0.24 -16.42 -9.56
C PHE A 56 1.63 -15.90 -9.25
N THR A 57 2.18 -15.11 -10.18
CA THR A 57 3.40 -14.35 -10.00
C THR A 57 3.05 -12.89 -9.89
N TRP A 58 3.64 -12.21 -8.89
CA TRP A 58 3.48 -10.78 -8.73
C TRP A 58 4.42 -10.04 -9.68
N THR A 59 3.88 -9.31 -10.65
CA THR A 59 4.67 -8.60 -11.69
C THR A 59 4.77 -7.10 -11.45
N GLY A 60 4.06 -6.55 -10.47
CA GLY A 60 4.11 -5.12 -10.13
C GLY A 60 5.16 -4.77 -9.10
N LEU A 61 5.15 -3.49 -8.68
CA LEU A 61 5.92 -3.03 -7.53
C LEU A 61 5.47 -3.76 -6.25
N PRO A 62 6.35 -3.91 -5.23
CA PRO A 62 5.95 -4.52 -3.99
C PRO A 62 4.74 -3.82 -3.37
N SER A 63 3.73 -4.58 -2.99
CA SER A 63 2.47 -4.00 -2.49
C SER A 63 1.77 -4.91 -1.51
N ARG A 64 0.72 -4.39 -0.87
CA ARG A 64 -0.15 -5.16 0.01
C ARG A 64 -1.51 -5.33 -0.65
N ILE A 65 -2.12 -6.48 -0.43
CA ILE A 65 -3.55 -6.63 -0.70
C ILE A 65 -4.28 -6.23 0.57
N ASP A 66 -5.08 -5.17 0.49
CA ASP A 66 -5.91 -4.72 1.61
C ASP A 66 -7.05 -5.70 1.84
N VAL A 67 -7.90 -5.86 0.81
CA VAL A 67 -9.06 -6.74 0.88
C VAL A 67 -9.19 -7.57 -0.40
N ILE A 68 -9.38 -8.88 -0.24
CA ILE A 68 -9.79 -9.78 -1.32
C ILE A 68 -11.30 -9.88 -1.26
N LYS A 69 -11.99 -9.32 -2.25
CA LYS A 69 -13.44 -9.38 -2.33
C LYS A 69 -13.86 -10.55 -3.20
N TRP A 70 -14.91 -11.21 -2.75
CA TRP A 70 -15.56 -12.29 -3.46
C TRP A 70 -17.06 -12.02 -3.50
N GLN A 71 -17.68 -12.26 -4.66
CA GLN A 71 -19.12 -12.12 -4.83
C GLN A 71 -19.79 -13.49 -4.67
N ASN A 72 -20.71 -13.57 -3.71
CA ASN A 72 -21.62 -14.69 -3.52
C ASN A 72 -23.03 -14.21 -3.87
N PRO A 73 -23.51 -14.44 -5.10
CA PRO A 73 -24.81 -13.94 -5.54
C PRO A 73 -26.00 -14.61 -4.85
N ALA A 74 -25.80 -15.77 -4.19
CA ALA A 74 -26.89 -16.52 -3.59
C ALA A 74 -27.03 -16.26 -2.08
N SER A 75 -28.21 -15.82 -1.67
CA SER A 75 -28.53 -15.50 -0.27
C SER A 75 -28.90 -16.73 0.58
N THR A 76 -28.73 -17.95 0.08
CA THR A 76 -29.38 -19.15 0.66
C THR A 76 -28.45 -20.26 1.12
N THR A 77 -27.16 -20.24 0.76
CA THR A 77 -26.23 -21.28 1.18
C THR A 77 -25.72 -21.04 2.59
N SER A 78 -25.85 -22.05 3.46
CA SER A 78 -25.26 -22.10 4.80
C SER A 78 -23.76 -22.44 4.79
N GLY A 79 -23.12 -22.34 3.63
CA GLY A 79 -21.74 -22.74 3.43
C GLY A 79 -20.72 -21.84 4.13
N SER A 80 -19.47 -22.26 4.10
CA SER A 80 -18.34 -21.51 4.61
C SER A 80 -17.25 -21.38 3.56
N ALA A 81 -16.60 -20.22 3.54
CA ALA A 81 -15.39 -19.99 2.77
C ALA A 81 -14.22 -19.72 3.74
N TYR A 82 -13.05 -20.26 3.45
CA TYR A 82 -11.82 -20.01 4.20
C TYR A 82 -10.67 -19.82 3.22
N LEU A 83 -9.93 -18.72 3.33
CA LEU A 83 -8.84 -18.39 2.42
C LEU A 83 -7.49 -18.61 3.11
N ARG A 84 -6.53 -19.13 2.37
CA ARG A 84 -5.10 -19.19 2.71
C ARG A 84 -4.26 -18.54 1.60
N ILE A 85 -3.23 -17.80 2.00
CA ILE A 85 -2.20 -17.26 1.12
C ILE A 85 -0.90 -17.96 1.46
N LEU A 86 -0.26 -18.58 0.49
CA LEU A 86 0.97 -19.34 0.66
C LEU A 86 2.10 -18.77 -0.19
N ASP A 87 3.33 -18.90 0.29
CA ASP A 87 4.54 -18.66 -0.50
C ASP A 87 4.89 -19.87 -1.39
N THR A 88 5.98 -19.77 -2.15
CA THR A 88 6.46 -20.83 -3.05
C THR A 88 6.84 -22.13 -2.35
N ASP A 89 7.16 -22.07 -1.06
CA ASP A 89 7.53 -23.24 -0.25
C ASP A 89 6.28 -23.89 0.40
N GLY A 90 5.10 -23.31 0.20
CA GLY A 90 3.84 -23.74 0.80
C GLY A 90 3.68 -23.28 2.25
N SER A 91 4.47 -22.31 2.72
CA SER A 91 4.29 -21.71 4.04
C SER A 91 3.11 -20.74 4.01
N VAL A 92 2.24 -20.82 5.02
CA VAL A 92 1.08 -19.94 5.13
C VAL A 92 1.51 -18.55 5.58
N LEU A 93 1.32 -17.56 4.70
CA LEU A 93 1.55 -16.14 4.98
C LEU A 93 0.34 -15.49 5.66
N TRP A 94 -0.86 -15.94 5.30
CA TRP A 94 -2.12 -15.46 5.87
C TRP A 94 -3.22 -16.50 5.72
N SER A 95 -4.18 -16.49 6.65
CA SER A 95 -5.39 -17.29 6.52
C SER A 95 -6.55 -16.72 7.33
N GLY A 96 -7.79 -16.90 6.87
CA GLY A 96 -8.96 -16.37 7.55
C GLY A 96 -10.30 -16.68 6.89
N TYR A 97 -11.37 -16.44 7.65
CA TYR A 97 -12.74 -16.45 7.17
C TYR A 97 -13.09 -15.05 6.64
N PRO A 98 -14.03 -14.93 5.69
CA PRO A 98 -14.41 -13.62 5.19
C PRO A 98 -15.33 -12.89 6.17
N GLU A 99 -15.33 -11.58 6.07
CA GLU A 99 -16.33 -10.69 6.67
C GLU A 99 -17.41 -10.35 5.63
N GLU A 100 -18.65 -10.15 6.09
CA GLU A 100 -19.74 -9.67 5.25
C GLU A 100 -19.58 -8.16 5.02
N LEU A 101 -19.34 -7.76 3.76
CA LEU A 101 -19.24 -6.36 3.35
C LEU A 101 -20.54 -5.82 2.77
N GLY A 102 -21.45 -6.72 2.37
CA GLY A 102 -22.78 -6.43 1.85
C GLY A 102 -23.53 -7.71 1.51
N ALA A 103 -24.79 -7.59 1.07
CA ALA A 103 -25.72 -8.71 0.91
C ALA A 103 -25.25 -9.87 0.00
N SER A 104 -24.26 -9.62 -0.85
CA SER A 104 -23.68 -10.61 -1.78
C SER A 104 -22.17 -10.41 -1.94
N THR A 105 -21.53 -9.73 -0.99
CA THR A 105 -20.11 -9.39 -1.08
C THR A 105 -19.41 -9.69 0.23
N HIS A 106 -18.41 -10.53 0.12
CA HIS A 106 -17.58 -10.98 1.21
C HIS A 106 -16.16 -10.46 1.01
N GLY A 107 -15.45 -10.19 2.10
CA GLY A 107 -14.10 -9.66 2.06
C GLY A 107 -13.16 -10.41 2.99
N PHE A 108 -11.95 -10.69 2.53
CA PHE A 108 -10.86 -11.19 3.36
C PHE A 108 -9.86 -10.04 3.56
N ASP A 109 -9.67 -9.57 4.80
CA ASP A 109 -8.65 -8.57 5.15
C ASP A 109 -7.27 -9.24 5.20
N ALA A 110 -6.51 -9.08 4.11
CA ALA A 110 -5.18 -9.66 3.93
C ALA A 110 -4.06 -8.59 4.04
N SER A 111 -4.36 -7.44 4.66
CA SER A 111 -3.49 -6.24 4.72
C SER A 111 -2.12 -6.45 5.35
N THR A 112 -1.89 -7.60 5.99
CA THR A 112 -0.62 -7.99 6.60
C THR A 112 0.36 -8.63 5.62
N VAL A 113 -0.10 -9.08 4.45
CA VAL A 113 0.76 -9.76 3.45
C VAL A 113 1.34 -8.74 2.48
N VAL A 114 2.66 -8.82 2.28
CA VAL A 114 3.38 -8.05 1.26
C VAL A 114 3.75 -9.00 0.12
N PHE A 115 3.42 -8.61 -1.10
CA PHE A 115 3.78 -9.30 -2.33
C PHE A 115 4.98 -8.62 -2.94
N GLU A 116 6.03 -9.38 -3.23
CA GLU A 116 7.30 -8.91 -3.76
C GLU A 116 7.37 -9.11 -5.28
N THR A 117 8.04 -8.21 -5.99
CA THR A 117 8.15 -8.28 -7.45
C THR A 117 8.87 -9.55 -7.91
N ASN A 118 8.27 -10.26 -8.86
CA ASN A 118 8.69 -11.53 -9.45
C ASN A 118 8.65 -12.74 -8.50
N GLU A 119 8.05 -12.61 -7.32
CA GLU A 119 7.78 -13.75 -6.45
C GLU A 119 6.44 -14.41 -6.81
N SER A 120 6.34 -15.70 -6.52
CA SER A 120 5.13 -16.49 -6.79
C SER A 120 4.42 -16.89 -5.50
N TYR A 121 3.10 -16.98 -5.59
CA TYR A 121 2.22 -17.20 -4.45
C TYR A 121 1.07 -18.11 -4.85
N THR A 122 0.45 -18.71 -3.84
CA THR A 122 -0.76 -19.51 -4.00
C THR A 122 -1.89 -18.92 -3.17
N LEU A 123 -3.06 -18.68 -3.77
CA LEU A 123 -4.31 -18.46 -3.05
C LEU A 123 -5.09 -19.77 -3.01
N GLU A 124 -5.43 -20.26 -1.82
CA GLU A 124 -6.30 -21.43 -1.64
C GLU A 124 -7.60 -21.03 -0.94
N PHE A 125 -8.73 -21.22 -1.61
CA PHE A 125 -10.06 -21.03 -1.09
C PHE A 125 -10.68 -22.39 -0.80
N ASP A 126 -10.83 -22.71 0.48
CA ASP A 126 -11.61 -23.85 0.94
C ASP A 126 -13.09 -23.43 1.01
N LEU A 127 -13.90 -24.04 0.15
CA LEU A 127 -15.31 -23.73 -0.07
C LEU A 127 -16.13 -24.96 0.33
N THR A 128 -17.07 -24.80 1.24
CA THR A 128 -17.97 -25.89 1.66
C THR A 128 -19.41 -25.48 1.41
N GLN A 129 -20.05 -26.04 0.37
CA GLN A 129 -21.43 -25.73 -0.04
C GLN A 129 -21.66 -24.24 -0.29
N VAL A 130 -20.80 -23.65 -1.11
CA VAL A 130 -20.79 -22.22 -1.39
C VAL A 130 -21.13 -21.95 -2.85
N ASP A 131 -22.10 -21.10 -3.09
CA ASP A 131 -22.40 -20.58 -4.44
C ASP A 131 -21.35 -19.57 -4.87
N VAL A 132 -20.66 -19.85 -5.97
CA VAL A 132 -19.64 -18.97 -6.57
C VAL A 132 -19.94 -18.71 -8.03
N THR A 133 -19.73 -17.46 -8.46
CA THR A 133 -19.73 -17.13 -9.88
C THR A 133 -18.39 -17.52 -10.49
N VAL A 134 -18.39 -18.44 -11.45
CA VAL A 134 -17.19 -18.91 -12.16
C VAL A 134 -17.18 -18.45 -13.61
N TYR A 135 -15.97 -18.31 -14.16
CA TYR A 135 -15.72 -17.92 -15.54
C TYR A 135 -14.86 -18.94 -16.26
N SER A 136 -15.14 -19.10 -17.55
CA SER A 136 -14.33 -19.90 -18.47
C SER A 136 -13.07 -19.16 -18.90
N ASN A 137 -11.89 -19.74 -18.69
CA ASN A 137 -10.66 -19.31 -19.35
C ASN A 137 -9.76 -20.52 -19.60
N SER A 138 -9.30 -20.67 -20.84
CA SER A 138 -8.50 -21.82 -21.28
C SER A 138 -7.07 -21.44 -21.65
N SER A 139 -6.62 -20.24 -21.30
CA SER A 139 -5.30 -19.72 -21.68
C SER A 139 -4.52 -19.23 -20.48
N PHE A 140 -3.35 -19.83 -20.28
CA PHE A 140 -2.37 -19.46 -19.25
C PHE A 140 -0.98 -19.26 -19.87
N PRO A 141 -0.12 -18.38 -19.30
CA PRO A 141 -0.42 -17.48 -18.18
C PRO A 141 -1.48 -16.44 -18.57
N TRP A 142 -2.34 -16.09 -17.62
CA TRP A 142 -3.41 -15.12 -17.81
C TRP A 142 -3.10 -13.86 -17.03
N ARG A 143 -3.18 -12.71 -17.72
CA ARG A 143 -3.08 -11.40 -17.08
C ARG A 143 -4.48 -10.78 -17.01
N PRO A 144 -4.91 -10.31 -15.83
CA PRO A 144 -6.13 -9.52 -15.69
C PRO A 144 -6.11 -8.30 -16.62
N ILE A 145 -7.30 -7.77 -16.89
CA ILE A 145 -7.49 -6.58 -17.72
C ILE A 145 -6.59 -5.44 -17.20
N ASP A 146 -6.07 -4.62 -18.11
CA ASP A 146 -5.21 -3.45 -17.82
C ASP A 146 -3.77 -3.73 -17.34
N ASN A 147 -3.24 -4.94 -17.54
CA ASN A 147 -1.88 -5.31 -17.10
C ASN A 147 -1.67 -5.11 -15.58
N GLY A 148 -2.66 -5.47 -14.77
CA GLY A 148 -2.51 -5.48 -13.32
C GLY A 148 -1.28 -6.29 -12.86
N PRO A 149 -0.81 -6.11 -11.61
CA PRO A 149 0.50 -6.60 -11.17
C PRO A 149 0.52 -8.11 -10.87
N ILE A 150 -0.36 -8.87 -11.51
CA ILE A 150 -0.57 -10.28 -11.25
C ILE A 150 -0.58 -10.99 -12.60
N GLU A 151 0.28 -12.00 -12.72
CA GLU A 151 0.26 -12.98 -13.78
C GLU A 151 -0.20 -14.31 -13.21
N ILE A 152 -1.40 -14.76 -13.57
CA ILE A 152 -1.97 -16.02 -13.08
C ILE A 152 -1.40 -17.16 -13.92
N ASN A 153 -0.70 -18.07 -13.26
CA ASN A 153 0.04 -19.16 -13.89
C ASN A 153 -0.85 -20.38 -14.09
N THR A 154 -1.62 -20.73 -13.06
CA THR A 154 -2.51 -21.90 -13.07
C THR A 154 -3.68 -21.68 -12.11
N THR A 155 -4.79 -22.34 -12.37
CA THR A 155 -5.87 -22.55 -11.40
C THR A 155 -6.26 -24.01 -11.35
N GLU A 156 -6.71 -24.47 -10.19
CA GLU A 156 -7.15 -25.84 -9.96
C GLU A 156 -8.33 -25.83 -9.01
N LEU A 157 -9.36 -26.64 -9.28
CA LEU A 157 -10.40 -26.95 -8.31
C LEU A 157 -10.31 -28.43 -7.93
N THR A 158 -10.10 -28.70 -6.64
CA THR A 158 -10.20 -30.05 -6.07
C THR A 158 -11.50 -30.17 -5.29
N GLY A 159 -12.49 -30.91 -5.80
CA GLY A 159 -13.76 -31.12 -5.11
C GLY A 159 -14.90 -31.47 -6.03
N MET A 160 -16.11 -31.12 -5.59
CA MET A 160 -17.36 -31.34 -6.32
C MET A 160 -17.95 -30.00 -6.73
N VAL A 161 -18.53 -29.97 -7.93
CA VAL A 161 -19.38 -28.89 -8.43
C VAL A 161 -20.74 -29.50 -8.76
N ASP A 162 -21.81 -28.85 -8.34
CA ASP A 162 -23.18 -29.35 -8.51
C ASP A 162 -23.63 -29.41 -9.98
N GLN A 163 -22.98 -28.63 -10.84
CA GLN A 163 -23.24 -28.57 -12.27
C GLN A 163 -22.07 -29.12 -13.09
N PRO A 164 -22.32 -29.66 -14.29
CA PRO A 164 -21.27 -30.02 -15.23
C PRO A 164 -20.58 -28.75 -15.72
N VAL A 165 -19.52 -28.37 -15.01
CA VAL A 165 -18.56 -27.37 -15.48
C VAL A 165 -17.43 -28.15 -16.12
N ASP A 166 -16.94 -27.64 -17.25
CA ASP A 166 -15.69 -28.16 -17.80
C ASP A 166 -14.58 -27.93 -16.76
N PRO A 167 -13.88 -29.00 -16.33
CA PRO A 167 -12.85 -28.90 -15.30
C PRO A 167 -11.69 -27.98 -15.70
N ASP A 168 -11.51 -27.73 -17.01
CA ASP A 168 -10.52 -26.78 -17.52
C ASP A 168 -11.02 -25.31 -17.44
N LEU A 169 -12.24 -25.05 -16.93
CA LEU A 169 -12.96 -23.76 -17.01
C LEU A 169 -13.40 -23.14 -15.68
N ILE A 170 -12.70 -23.38 -14.57
CA ILE A 170 -13.16 -22.89 -13.25
C ILE A 170 -12.27 -21.76 -12.74
N PHE A 171 -12.69 -20.51 -12.94
CA PHE A 171 -12.12 -19.33 -12.29
C PHE A 171 -13.20 -18.58 -11.50
N PRO A 172 -13.13 -18.53 -10.15
CA PRO A 172 -14.09 -17.76 -9.38
C PRO A 172 -13.87 -16.25 -9.56
N TYR A 173 -14.95 -15.47 -9.49
CA TYR A 173 -14.88 -14.01 -9.48
C TYR A 173 -14.21 -13.48 -8.21
N PHE A 174 -13.07 -12.80 -8.36
CA PHE A 174 -12.48 -12.04 -7.26
C PHE A 174 -12.22 -10.58 -7.67
N THR A 175 -12.21 -9.69 -6.69
CA THR A 175 -11.67 -8.34 -6.85
C THR A 175 -10.62 -8.12 -5.78
N LEU A 176 -9.40 -7.80 -6.18
CA LEU A 176 -8.32 -7.48 -5.27
C LEU A 176 -8.24 -5.98 -5.06
N ASN A 177 -8.49 -5.54 -3.83
CA ASN A 177 -8.20 -4.17 -3.43
C ASN A 177 -6.75 -4.12 -2.97
N MET A 178 -5.91 -3.44 -3.75
CA MET A 178 -4.50 -3.33 -3.49
C MET A 178 -4.17 -1.96 -2.95
N VAL A 179 -3.24 -1.95 -1.98
CA VAL A 179 -2.64 -0.75 -1.44
C VAL A 179 -1.17 -0.81 -1.79
N TYR A 180 -0.76 0.09 -2.69
CA TYR A 180 0.65 0.32 -2.92
C TYR A 180 1.19 1.05 -1.70
N SER A 181 2.17 0.45 -1.04
CA SER A 181 2.99 1.24 -0.13
C SER A 181 3.74 2.24 -0.99
N VAL A 182 3.52 3.53 -0.74
CA VAL A 182 4.52 4.57 -1.01
C VAL A 182 5.91 3.99 -0.76
N SER A 183 6.84 4.18 -1.69
CA SER A 183 8.14 3.49 -1.76
C SER A 183 8.77 3.37 -0.36
N LEU A 184 9.50 2.29 -0.07
CA LEU A 184 10.25 2.13 1.18
C LEU A 184 10.98 3.42 1.58
N ASP A 185 11.53 4.10 0.58
CA ASP A 185 12.19 5.38 0.74
C ASP A 185 11.25 6.56 1.01
N GLU A 186 10.03 6.59 0.46
CA GLU A 186 9.05 7.62 0.79
C GLU A 186 8.67 7.54 2.27
N ASN A 187 8.51 6.32 2.81
CA ASN A 187 8.31 6.12 4.24
C ASN A 187 9.54 6.52 5.08
N LEU A 188 10.76 6.19 4.60
CA LEU A 188 12.01 6.64 5.23
C LEU A 188 12.12 8.17 5.20
N LEU A 189 11.78 8.81 4.09
CA LEU A 189 11.81 10.26 3.90
C LEU A 189 10.77 10.97 4.75
N GLU A 190 9.59 10.37 4.93
CA GLU A 190 8.51 10.90 5.76
C GLU A 190 8.96 11.07 7.22
N ASN A 191 9.72 10.09 7.73
CA ASN A 191 10.20 10.07 9.12
C ASN A 191 11.60 10.65 9.30
N TRP A 192 12.34 10.91 8.22
CA TRP A 192 13.68 11.45 8.28
C TRP A 192 13.69 12.95 8.60
N THR A 193 14.69 13.36 9.39
CA THR A 193 15.00 14.76 9.69
C THR A 193 16.46 15.07 9.35
N PRO A 194 16.76 16.21 8.70
CA PRO A 194 18.13 16.60 8.39
C PRO A 194 19.02 16.67 9.63
N HIS A 195 20.18 16.01 9.59
CA HIS A 195 21.18 16.06 10.65
C HIS A 195 22.59 16.21 10.08
N PRO A 196 23.48 17.08 10.61
CA PRO A 196 23.22 18.03 11.69
C PRO A 196 22.25 19.15 11.27
N ASN A 197 21.59 19.77 12.25
CA ASN A 197 20.78 20.97 12.04
C ASN A 197 20.79 21.81 13.33
N PRO A 198 21.48 22.96 13.39
CA PRO A 198 22.14 23.65 12.27
C PRO A 198 23.31 22.88 11.64
N ALA A 199 23.45 23.00 10.32
CA ALA A 199 24.54 22.41 9.54
C ALA A 199 25.58 23.48 9.14
N THR A 200 26.82 23.06 8.91
CA THR A 200 27.92 23.93 8.48
C THR A 200 28.38 23.63 7.05
N SER A 201 28.54 22.35 6.71
CA SER A 201 29.07 21.94 5.40
C SER A 201 28.34 20.77 4.76
N PHE A 202 27.57 19.98 5.51
CA PHE A 202 26.77 18.89 4.97
C PHE A 202 25.59 18.53 5.88
N ILE A 203 24.65 17.76 5.34
CA ILE A 203 23.64 17.00 6.08
C ILE A 203 23.71 15.52 5.69
N THR A 204 23.33 14.65 6.61
CA THR A 204 23.22 13.20 6.45
C THR A 204 21.85 12.85 5.90
N LEU A 205 21.82 12.12 4.79
CA LEU A 205 20.62 11.65 4.11
C LEU A 205 20.16 10.30 4.70
N PRO A 206 18.89 9.91 4.56
CA PRO A 206 18.48 8.55 4.90
C PRO A 206 19.15 7.56 3.94
N GLN A 207 19.10 6.26 4.27
CA GLN A 207 19.60 5.22 3.39
C GLN A 207 18.60 4.98 2.27
N LEU A 208 18.72 5.77 1.20
CA LEU A 208 17.86 5.70 0.02
C LEU A 208 18.18 4.46 -0.81
N SER A 209 17.17 3.71 -1.22
CA SER A 209 17.26 2.58 -2.15
C SER A 209 17.17 2.99 -3.62
N GLU A 210 16.63 4.17 -3.90
CA GLU A 210 16.47 4.74 -5.24
C GLU A 210 17.16 6.11 -5.39
N ASP A 211 17.15 6.63 -6.62
CA ASP A 211 17.72 7.95 -6.95
C ASP A 211 16.66 9.06 -6.81
N TYR A 212 17.09 10.24 -6.35
CA TYR A 212 16.23 11.40 -6.13
C TYR A 212 16.85 12.68 -6.62
N THR A 213 16.04 13.74 -6.68
CA THR A 213 16.53 15.10 -6.80
C THR A 213 16.32 15.85 -5.48
N ALA A 214 17.41 16.27 -4.85
CA ALA A 214 17.42 17.14 -3.69
C ALA A 214 17.52 18.60 -4.12
N ARG A 215 16.53 19.40 -3.71
CA ARG A 215 16.43 20.83 -4.02
C ARG A 215 16.45 21.64 -2.73
N MET A 216 17.30 22.66 -2.66
CA MET A 216 17.26 23.66 -1.57
C MET A 216 16.67 24.97 -2.09
N ILE A 217 15.70 25.49 -1.35
CA ILE A 217 14.99 26.72 -1.64
C ILE A 217 15.24 27.69 -0.48
N ASP A 218 15.64 28.92 -0.77
CA ASP A 218 15.80 29.96 0.25
C ASP A 218 14.46 30.57 0.67
N MET A 219 14.48 31.46 1.67
CA MET A 219 13.27 32.13 2.17
C MET A 219 12.59 33.06 1.15
N SER A 220 13.23 33.38 0.03
CA SER A 220 12.64 34.14 -1.07
C SER A 220 11.92 33.24 -2.09
N GLY A 221 12.01 31.93 -1.94
CA GLY A 221 11.49 30.95 -2.90
C GLY A 221 12.47 30.62 -4.04
N LYS A 222 13.69 31.16 -4.01
CA LYS A 222 14.71 30.91 -5.04
C LYS A 222 15.39 29.57 -4.79
N VAL A 223 15.59 28.80 -5.87
CA VAL A 223 16.37 27.57 -5.85
C VAL A 223 17.85 27.90 -5.78
N VAL A 224 18.51 27.45 -4.73
CA VAL A 224 19.96 27.67 -4.51
C VAL A 224 20.78 26.39 -4.66
N LEU A 225 20.14 25.23 -4.56
CA LEU A 225 20.72 23.91 -4.84
C LEU A 225 19.69 23.08 -5.60
N ASN A 226 20.13 22.37 -6.63
CA ASN A 226 19.33 21.35 -7.31
C ASN A 226 20.28 20.23 -7.75
N ARG A 227 20.21 19.06 -7.10
CA ARG A 227 21.20 18.01 -7.28
C ARG A 227 20.57 16.62 -7.22
N ARG A 228 20.98 15.74 -8.14
CA ARG A 228 20.69 14.32 -8.06
C ARG A 228 21.41 13.70 -6.87
N VAL A 229 20.68 12.93 -6.08
CA VAL A 229 21.16 12.11 -4.97
C VAL A 229 20.99 10.67 -5.40
N ASP A 230 22.11 9.96 -5.54
CA ASP A 230 22.08 8.57 -5.98
C ASP A 230 21.75 7.64 -4.80
N ALA A 231 21.22 6.45 -5.09
CA ALA A 231 20.96 5.41 -4.11
C ALA A 231 22.21 5.11 -3.26
N GLY A 232 22.03 4.94 -1.96
CA GLY A 232 23.12 4.72 -1.00
C GLY A 232 23.98 5.96 -0.67
N GLN A 233 23.75 7.11 -1.31
CA GLN A 233 24.43 8.35 -0.94
C GLN A 233 23.96 8.81 0.46
N SER A 234 24.90 8.91 1.40
CA SER A 234 24.58 9.23 2.80
C SER A 234 24.77 10.70 3.16
N ARG A 235 25.28 11.55 2.27
CA ARG A 235 25.58 12.96 2.57
C ARG A 235 25.26 13.90 1.42
N LEU A 236 24.70 15.06 1.74
CA LEU A 236 24.53 16.18 0.82
C LEU A 236 25.43 17.34 1.25
N ALA A 237 26.36 17.74 0.37
CA ALA A 237 27.28 18.85 0.62
C ALA A 237 26.58 20.21 0.43
N LEU A 238 26.80 21.12 1.38
CA LEU A 238 26.16 22.45 1.48
C LEU A 238 27.17 23.60 1.51
N SER A 239 28.47 23.34 1.35
CA SER A 239 29.57 24.29 1.57
C SER A 239 29.53 25.56 0.70
N ASN A 240 28.78 25.56 -0.40
CA ASN A 240 28.69 26.69 -1.33
C ASN A 240 27.47 27.59 -1.07
N LEU A 241 26.71 27.33 -0.01
CA LEU A 241 25.51 28.09 0.36
C LEU A 241 25.84 29.07 1.48
N HIS A 242 25.22 30.25 1.44
CA HIS A 242 25.39 31.26 2.49
C HIS A 242 24.66 30.83 3.78
N PRO A 243 25.11 31.29 4.96
CA PRO A 243 24.38 31.07 6.21
C PRO A 243 22.94 31.59 6.12
N GLY A 244 21.98 30.82 6.63
CA GLY A 244 20.56 31.13 6.46
C GLY A 244 19.62 29.96 6.73
N VAL A 245 18.32 30.19 6.52
CA VAL A 245 17.28 29.15 6.63
C VAL A 245 16.84 28.74 5.23
N TYR A 246 16.72 27.43 5.02
CA TYR A 246 16.38 26.81 3.75
C TYR A 246 15.28 25.78 3.92
N LEU A 247 14.51 25.56 2.85
CA LEU A 247 13.64 24.42 2.66
C LEU A 247 14.35 23.41 1.76
N LEU A 248 14.66 22.24 2.31
CA LEU A 248 15.14 21.09 1.56
C LEU A 248 13.93 20.29 1.07
N GLN A 249 13.91 19.95 -0.21
CA GLN A 249 12.90 19.11 -0.84
C GLN A 249 13.55 17.90 -1.50
N PHE A 250 12.98 16.72 -1.29
CA PHE A 250 13.24 15.55 -2.12
C PHE A 250 12.15 15.42 -3.16
N THR A 251 12.57 15.20 -4.41
CA THR A 251 11.66 15.08 -5.55
C THR A 251 12.00 13.86 -6.38
N ARG A 252 10.97 13.23 -6.96
CA ARG A 252 11.04 12.16 -7.94
C ARG A 252 10.01 12.46 -9.02
N ASP A 253 10.39 12.37 -10.28
CA ASP A 253 9.49 12.65 -11.42
C ASP A 253 8.74 14.01 -11.33
N ASN A 254 9.40 15.01 -10.75
CA ASN A 254 8.89 16.36 -10.43
C ASN A 254 7.84 16.44 -9.31
N GLU A 255 7.49 15.33 -8.66
CA GLU A 255 6.67 15.31 -7.46
C GLU A 255 7.52 15.57 -6.21
N VAL A 256 6.99 16.35 -5.27
CA VAL A 256 7.66 16.63 -3.98
C VAL A 256 7.24 15.58 -2.96
N LEU A 257 8.14 14.64 -2.67
CA LEU A 257 7.90 13.55 -1.72
C LEU A 257 8.04 14.02 -0.27
N ARG A 258 9.03 14.89 -0.01
CA ARG A 258 9.30 15.40 1.34
C ARG A 258 9.86 16.81 1.31
N SER A 259 9.46 17.62 2.30
CA SER A 259 10.06 18.92 2.58
C SER A 259 10.54 18.99 4.04
N SER A 260 11.66 19.64 4.29
CA SER A 260 12.22 19.82 5.64
C SER A 260 12.99 21.12 5.79
N ARG A 261 12.93 21.75 6.96
CA ARG A 261 13.66 22.99 7.27
C ARG A 261 15.10 22.68 7.66
N VAL A 262 16.06 23.35 7.02
CA VAL A 262 17.49 23.26 7.33
C VAL A 262 18.02 24.65 7.70
N VAL A 263 18.82 24.74 8.75
CA VAL A 263 19.52 25.97 9.15
C VAL A 263 21.01 25.80 8.85
N LEU A 264 21.59 26.74 8.11
CA LEU A 264 23.03 26.81 7.82
C LEU A 264 23.72 27.92 8.63
N GLN A 265 24.91 27.62 9.14
CA GLN A 265 25.77 28.53 9.92
C GLN A 265 27.04 28.94 9.18
#